data_AF-A0A6I3D5Z6-F1
#
_entry.id   AF-A0A6I3D5Z6-F1
#
_cell.length_a   1.000
_cell.length_b   1.000
_cell.length_c   1.000
_cell.angle_alpha   90.00
_cell.angle_beta   90.00
_cell.angle_gamma   90.00
#
_symmetry.space_group_name_H-M   'P 1'
#
loop_
_entity.id
_entity.type
_entity.pdbx_description
1 polymer ?
#
loop_
_entity_poly.entity_id
_entity_poly.type
_entity_poly.pdbx_seq_one_letter_code
_entity_poly.pdbx_strand_id
1 'polypeptide(L)'
;MGLVESGKLPKPLAKLLNISRKYSIWAYQWGLACCAIEMGAAFASPRYDVMRLGVIPFPASPRQADLVVIAGTVTDKLAPAVVRLYEQMPDPKYVISMGSCANCGGP
;
A
#
# COMPACT_ATOMS: atom_id res chain seq x y z
N MET A 1 10.00 10.45 -7.16
CA MET A 1 9.35 11.60 -6.49
C MET A 1 8.53 12.38 -7.50
N GLY A 2 7.20 12.26 -7.45
CA GLY A 2 6.31 12.68 -8.54
C GLY A 2 6.22 14.20 -8.73
N LEU A 3 5.90 14.65 -9.95
CA LEU A 3 5.77 16.07 -10.34
C LEU A 3 4.88 16.91 -9.40
N VAL A 4 3.93 16.29 -8.69
CA VAL A 4 3.03 16.93 -7.72
C VAL A 4 3.73 17.37 -6.42
N GLU A 5 4.72 16.62 -5.94
CA GLU A 5 5.49 16.96 -4.73
C GLU A 5 6.63 17.95 -5.03
N SER A 6 7.02 18.07 -6.30
CA SER A 6 8.11 18.97 -6.73
C SER A 6 7.75 20.47 -6.68
N GLY A 7 6.51 20.83 -6.32
CA GLY A 7 6.06 22.22 -6.22
C GLY A 7 5.93 22.97 -7.55
N LYS A 8 6.24 22.33 -8.68
CA LYS A 8 6.25 22.94 -10.02
C LYS A 8 4.86 23.12 -10.64
N LEU A 9 3.81 22.59 -10.03
CA LEU A 9 2.44 22.64 -10.56
C LEU A 9 1.59 23.72 -9.87
N PRO A 10 0.67 24.38 -10.58
CA PRO A 10 -0.27 25.31 -9.97
C PRO A 10 -1.14 24.59 -8.93
N LYS A 11 -1.37 25.24 -7.77
CA LYS A 11 -2.15 24.72 -6.63
C LYS A 11 -3.46 24.02 -7.01
N PRO A 12 -4.32 24.55 -7.90
CA PRO A 12 -5.57 23.85 -8.26
C PRO A 12 -5.31 22.50 -8.96
N LEU A 13 -4.29 22.43 -9.82
CA LEU A 13 -3.94 21.20 -10.55
C LEU A 13 -3.31 20.16 -9.61
N ALA A 14 -2.45 20.59 -8.69
CA ALA A 14 -1.90 19.71 -7.66
C ALA A 14 -3.01 19.10 -6.77
N LYS A 15 -4.00 19.91 -6.38
CA LYS A 15 -5.17 19.45 -5.62
C LYS A 15 -5.97 18.41 -6.40
N LEU A 16 -6.21 18.66 -7.68
CA LEU A 16 -6.93 17.72 -8.55
C LEU A 16 -6.19 16.37 -8.63
N LEU A 17 -4.89 16.38 -8.93
CA LEU A 17 -4.08 15.16 -9.04
C LEU A 17 -4.00 14.38 -7.73
N ASN A 18 -3.92 15.06 -6.58
CA ASN A 18 -3.95 14.41 -5.27
C ASN A 18 -5.30 13.77 -4.95
N ILE A 19 -6.41 14.40 -5.36
CA ILE A 19 -7.75 13.82 -5.25
C ILE A 19 -7.84 12.56 -6.14
N SER A 20 -7.39 12.64 -7.39
CA SER A 20 -7.38 11.48 -8.30
C SER A 20 -6.60 10.30 -7.73
N ARG A 21 -5.42 10.55 -7.14
CA ARG A 21 -4.61 9.50 -6.48
C ARG A 21 -5.31 8.91 -5.25
N LYS A 22 -5.99 9.74 -4.46
CA LYS A 22 -6.71 9.30 -3.26
C LYS A 22 -7.83 8.30 -3.57
N TYR A 23 -8.49 8.46 -4.72
CA TYR A 23 -9.61 7.60 -5.14
C TYR A 23 -9.21 6.46 -6.09
N SER A 24 -7.92 6.27 -6.36
CA SER A 24 -7.42 5.18 -7.20
C SER A 24 -6.19 4.56 -6.56
N ILE A 25 -6.40 3.89 -5.43
CA ILE A 25 -5.31 3.27 -4.67
C ILE A 25 -5.20 1.81 -5.07
N TRP A 26 -4.09 1.44 -5.69
CA TRP A 26 -3.77 0.06 -6.00
C TRP A 26 -3.00 -0.55 -4.83
N ALA A 27 -3.70 -1.36 -4.02
CA ALA A 27 -3.19 -1.90 -2.77
C ALA A 27 -2.60 -3.30 -2.97
N TYR A 28 -1.28 -3.40 -2.89
CA TYR A 28 -0.54 -4.65 -2.91
C TYR A 28 -0.40 -5.22 -1.50
N GLN A 29 -0.84 -6.47 -1.34
CA GLN A 29 -0.75 -7.20 -0.08
C GLN A 29 0.56 -7.96 0.02
N TRP A 30 1.38 -7.61 1.00
CA TRP A 30 2.50 -8.44 1.44
C TRP A 30 2.11 -9.18 2.73
N GLY A 31 1.41 -10.29 2.54
CA GLY A 31 0.86 -11.10 3.63
C GLY A 31 1.87 -12.04 4.25
N LEU A 32 2.13 -11.91 5.56
CA LEU A 32 3.15 -12.68 6.27
C LEU A 32 2.61 -13.60 7.36
N ALA A 33 1.64 -13.11 8.13
CA ALA A 33 1.10 -13.83 9.29
C ALA A 33 -0.42 -13.65 9.39
N CYS A 34 -1.00 -13.73 10.59
CA CYS A 34 -2.44 -13.56 10.84
C CYS A 34 -3.01 -12.24 10.29
N CYS A 35 -2.23 -11.15 10.29
CA CYS A 35 -2.65 -9.87 9.69
C CYS A 35 -2.98 -9.99 8.20
N ALA A 36 -2.39 -10.94 7.48
CA ALA A 36 -2.70 -11.19 6.07
C ALA A 36 -4.13 -11.72 5.87
N ILE A 37 -4.62 -12.53 6.82
CA ILE A 37 -5.98 -13.08 6.77
C ILE A 37 -6.98 -11.97 7.07
N GLU A 38 -6.70 -11.12 8.07
CA GLU A 38 -7.51 -9.93 8.35
C GLU A 38 -7.52 -8.95 7.17
N MET A 39 -6.38 -8.77 6.51
CA MET A 39 -6.31 -7.95 5.30
C MET A 39 -7.13 -8.55 4.16
N GLY A 40 -7.07 -9.87 3.96
CA GLY A 40 -7.90 -10.59 3.01
C GLY A 40 -9.39 -10.47 3.33
N ALA A 41 -9.75 -10.55 4.62
CA ALA A 41 -11.12 -10.33 5.08
C ALA A 41 -11.57 -8.89 4.83
N ALA A 42 -10.73 -7.88 5.08
CA ALA A 42 -11.08 -6.49 4.79
C ALA A 42 -11.24 -6.24 3.28
N PHE A 43 -10.38 -6.85 2.46
CA PHE A 43 -10.31 -6.56 1.02
C PHE A 43 -11.27 -7.40 0.16
N ALA A 44 -11.56 -8.63 0.55
CA ALA A 44 -12.40 -9.55 -0.22
C ALA A 44 -13.77 -9.81 0.43
N SER A 45 -13.98 -9.46 1.71
CA SER A 45 -15.30 -9.66 2.33
C SER A 45 -16.30 -8.61 1.84
N PRO A 46 -17.52 -9.02 1.48
CA PRO A 46 -18.60 -8.09 1.18
C PRO A 46 -19.03 -7.25 2.39
N ARG A 47 -18.63 -7.62 3.61
CA ARG A 47 -18.99 -6.89 4.83
C ARG A 47 -18.25 -5.56 4.98
N TYR A 48 -16.98 -5.51 4.56
CA TYR A 48 -16.10 -4.36 4.76
C TYR A 48 -15.73 -3.65 3.45
N ASP A 49 -16.13 -4.20 2.31
CA ASP A 49 -15.98 -3.71 0.93
C ASP A 49 -15.18 -2.40 0.78
N VAL A 50 -13.85 -2.53 0.78
CA VAL A 50 -12.94 -1.40 0.57
C VAL A 50 -12.94 -0.91 -0.88
N MET A 51 -13.47 -1.70 -1.84
CA MET A 51 -13.47 -1.32 -3.25
C MET A 51 -14.32 -0.07 -3.48
N ARG A 52 -15.34 0.13 -2.63
CA ARG A 52 -16.15 1.35 -2.61
C ARG A 52 -15.35 2.63 -2.33
N LEU A 53 -14.20 2.53 -1.67
CA LEU A 53 -13.32 3.68 -1.39
C LEU A 53 -12.36 3.98 -2.54
N GLY A 54 -12.43 3.24 -3.66
CA GLY A 54 -11.48 3.36 -4.77
C GLY A 54 -10.18 2.58 -4.53
N VAL A 55 -10.20 1.63 -3.59
CA VAL A 55 -9.09 0.71 -3.36
C VAL A 55 -9.27 -0.50 -4.27
N ILE A 56 -8.32 -0.72 -5.16
CA ILE A 56 -8.29 -1.91 -6.01
C ILE A 56 -7.36 -2.92 -5.33
N PRO A 57 -7.90 -4.02 -4.79
CA PRO A 57 -7.11 -4.99 -4.06
C PRO A 57 -6.42 -5.96 -5.02
N PHE A 58 -5.28 -6.50 -4.58
CA PHE A 58 -4.57 -7.61 -5.23
C PHE A 58 -4.14 -7.39 -6.69
N PRO A 59 -3.37 -6.32 -7.00
CA PRO A 59 -2.70 -6.27 -8.29
C PRO A 59 -1.71 -7.43 -8.42
N ALA A 60 -1.67 -8.03 -9.62
CA ALA A 60 -0.83 -9.20 -9.90
C ALA A 60 0.68 -8.90 -9.79
N SER A 61 1.08 -7.62 -9.81
CA SER A 61 2.48 -7.22 -9.71
C SER A 61 2.66 -5.98 -8.83
N PRO A 62 3.77 -5.87 -8.08
CA PRO A 62 4.10 -4.67 -7.31
C PRO A 62 4.41 -3.47 -8.21
N ARG A 63 4.76 -3.69 -9.49
CA ARG A 63 5.02 -2.62 -10.46
C ARG A 63 3.78 -1.83 -10.87
N GLN A 64 2.60 -2.35 -10.57
CA GLN A 64 1.31 -1.72 -10.85
C GLN A 64 0.65 -1.18 -9.57
N ALA A 65 1.33 -1.27 -8.43
CA ALA A 65 0.78 -0.90 -7.15
C ALA A 65 1.35 0.44 -6.66
N ASP A 66 0.47 1.26 -6.10
CA ASP A 66 0.83 2.55 -5.51
C ASP A 66 0.93 2.47 -3.98
N LEU A 67 0.34 1.43 -3.37
CA LEU A 67 0.35 1.22 -1.93
C LEU A 67 0.77 -0.21 -1.62
N VAL A 68 1.76 -0.39 -0.76
CA VAL A 68 2.09 -1.70 -0.18
C VAL A 68 1.66 -1.75 1.27
N VAL A 69 0.98 -2.83 1.65
CA VAL A 69 0.62 -3.12 3.04
C VAL A 69 1.46 -4.29 3.52
N ILE A 70 2.30 -4.01 4.52
CA ILE A 70 3.13 -5.02 5.19
C ILE A 70 2.28 -5.62 6.32
N ALA A 71 1.71 -6.79 6.08
CA ALA A 71 0.72 -7.41 6.96
C ALA A 71 1.31 -8.62 7.70
N GLY A 72 1.96 -8.35 8.84
CA GLY A 72 2.45 -9.37 9.77
C GLY A 72 3.93 -9.22 10.13
N THR A 73 4.49 -10.27 10.74
CA THR A 73 5.86 -10.25 11.28
C THR A 73 6.90 -10.22 10.17
N VAL A 74 7.71 -9.16 10.15
CA VAL A 74 8.89 -9.05 9.27
C VAL A 74 10.09 -9.67 9.97
N THR A 75 10.54 -10.82 9.49
CA THR A 75 11.77 -11.46 9.99
C THR A 75 13.01 -10.85 9.35
N ASP A 76 14.16 -10.92 10.01
CA ASP A 76 15.44 -10.40 9.47
C ASP A 76 15.78 -11.00 8.10
N LYS A 77 15.47 -12.30 7.91
CA LYS A 77 15.65 -12.99 6.63
C LYS A 77 14.75 -12.42 5.53
N LEU A 78 13.57 -11.92 5.88
CA LEU A 78 12.60 -11.39 4.94
C LEU A 78 12.78 -9.89 4.67
N ALA A 79 13.34 -9.13 5.61
CA ALA A 79 13.61 -7.70 5.47
C ALA A 79 14.20 -7.31 4.10
N PRO A 80 15.26 -7.96 3.57
CA PRO A 80 15.80 -7.60 2.25
C PRO A 80 14.85 -7.92 1.07
N ALA A 81 13.89 -8.83 1.24
CA ALA A 81 12.88 -9.09 0.22
C ALA A 81 11.81 -7.98 0.21
N VAL A 82 11.40 -7.50 1.38
CA VAL A 82 10.44 -6.38 1.52
C VAL A 82 11.02 -5.11 0.91
N VAL A 83 12.29 -4.80 1.20
CA VAL A 83 12.98 -3.63 0.63
C VAL A 83 13.06 -3.72 -0.89
N ARG A 84 13.48 -4.87 -1.45
CA ARG A 84 13.54 -5.06 -2.90
C ARG A 84 12.17 -4.92 -3.57
N LEU A 85 11.10 -5.37 -2.90
CA LEU A 85 9.76 -5.16 -3.43
C LEU A 85 9.39 -3.69 -3.48
N TYR A 86 9.64 -2.96 -2.39
CA TYR A 86 9.37 -1.53 -2.33
C TYR A 86 10.17 -0.73 -3.38
N GLU A 87 11.42 -1.13 -3.64
CA GLU A 87 12.27 -0.54 -4.68
C GLU A 87 11.72 -0.78 -6.10
N GLN A 88 11.04 -1.90 -6.32
CA GLN A 88 10.44 -2.24 -7.63
C GLN A 88 9.11 -1.51 -7.90
N MET A 89 8.53 -0.85 -6.89
CA MET A 89 7.28 -0.12 -7.04
C MET A 89 7.49 1.26 -7.70
N PRO A 90 6.58 1.67 -8.60
CA PRO A 90 6.64 2.99 -9.23
C PRO A 90 6.42 4.11 -8.20
N ASP A 91 6.93 5.31 -8.50
CA ASP A 91 6.56 6.51 -7.74
C ASP A 91 5.31 7.16 -8.34
N PRO A 92 4.33 7.60 -7.53
CA PRO A 92 4.34 7.72 -6.06
C PRO A 92 3.90 6.45 -5.34
N LYS A 93 4.71 5.98 -4.38
CA LYS A 93 4.44 4.78 -3.57
C LYS A 93 4.26 5.09 -2.09
N TYR A 94 3.32 4.40 -1.45
CA TYR A 94 3.02 4.50 -0.03
C TYR A 94 3.18 3.15 0.67
N VAL A 95 3.44 3.20 1.98
CA VAL A 95 3.59 2.01 2.82
C VAL A 95 2.62 2.12 3.99
N ILE A 96 1.85 1.07 4.23
CA ILE A 96 1.12 0.87 5.48
C ILE A 96 1.78 -0.29 6.22
N SER A 97 2.17 -0.03 7.45
CA SER A 97 2.60 -1.07 8.38
C SER A 97 1.37 -1.55 9.16
N MET A 98 1.02 -2.83 8.98
CA MET A 98 -0.22 -3.42 9.51
C MET A 98 0.09 -4.47 10.57
N GLY A 99 -0.39 -4.22 11.79
CA GLY A 99 -0.22 -5.08 12.95
C GLY A 99 0.91 -4.64 13.87
N SER A 100 0.86 -5.07 15.14
CA SER A 100 1.91 -4.77 16.13
C SER A 100 3.26 -5.35 15.72
N CYS A 101 3.28 -6.56 15.16
CA CYS A 101 4.50 -7.22 14.69
C CYS A 101 5.27 -6.40 13.65
N ALA A 102 4.55 -5.70 12.75
CA ALA A 102 5.17 -4.85 11.74
C ALA A 102 5.54 -3.46 12.31
N ASN A 103 4.69 -2.88 13.17
CA ASN A 103 4.86 -1.51 13.68
C ASN A 103 5.95 -1.37 14.75
N CYS A 104 6.03 -2.31 15.68
CA CYS A 104 6.87 -2.19 16.88
C CYS A 104 7.60 -3.49 17.25
N GLY A 105 7.58 -4.50 16.38
CA GLY A 105 8.16 -5.83 16.65
C GLY A 105 7.18 -6.83 17.27
N GLY A 106 6.02 -6.35 17.76
CA GLY A 106 5.02 -7.21 18.39
C GLY A 106 5.39 -7.59 19.83
N PRO A 107 4.69 -8.57 20.43
CA PRO A 107 5.10 -9.18 21.69
C PRO A 107 6.37 -10.03 21.56
#